data_AF-A0A7V5R5X0-F1
#
_entry.id   AF-A0A7V5R5X0-F1
#
_cell.length_a   1.000
_cell.length_b   1.000
_cell.length_c   1.000
_cell.angle_alpha   90.00
_cell.angle_beta   90.00
_cell.angle_gamma   90.00
#
_symmetry.space_group_name_H-M   'P 1'
#
loop_
_entity.id
_entity.type
_entity.pdbx_description
1 polymer ?
#
loop_
_entity_poly.entity_id
_entity_poly.type
_entity_poly.pdbx_seq_one_letter_code
_entity_poly.pdbx_strand_id
1 'polypeptide(L)'
;MAFVKQMTVAPYLPDRVEALGDNTGQYSDKDIGKAMKQNAAGYLEQCASGDEIYGFVTAVEPATEDGHSIGSVSCDVNKEAYAVDEVGGLTRGARVVAGTPTALGTATPDGGNVIAASAATAVHAWIVVETYGGAAGDRVLLRKV
;
A
#
# COMPACT_ATOMS: atom_id res chain seq x y z
N MET A 1 -32.90 24.80 11.61
CA MET A 1 -32.56 23.38 11.86
C MET A 1 -31.07 23.30 12.14
N ALA A 2 -30.68 22.95 13.37
CA ALA A 2 -29.27 22.78 13.72
C ALA A 2 -28.86 21.32 13.41
N PHE A 3 -27.92 21.14 12.49
CA PHE A 3 -27.34 19.83 12.25
C PHE A 3 -26.38 19.51 13.39
N VAL A 4 -26.73 18.52 14.21
CA VAL A 4 -25.80 17.94 15.19
C VAL A 4 -24.72 17.21 14.39
N LYS A 5 -23.45 17.62 14.53
CA LYS A 5 -22.32 16.83 14.03
C LYS A 5 -22.30 15.52 14.81
N GLN A 6 -22.83 14.46 14.20
CA GLN A 6 -22.72 13.12 14.75
C GLN A 6 -21.23 12.75 14.80
N MET A 7 -20.72 12.40 15.97
CA MET A 7 -19.36 11.88 16.12
C MET A 7 -19.31 10.53 15.40
N THR A 8 -18.70 10.49 14.22
CA THR A 8 -18.47 9.24 13.50
C THR A 8 -17.29 8.56 14.16
N VAL A 9 -17.55 7.58 15.03
CA VAL A 9 -16.50 6.65 15.48
C VAL A 9 -16.22 5.73 14.30
N ALA A 10 -15.05 5.83 13.71
CA ALA A 10 -14.61 4.85 12.72
C ALA A 10 -14.38 3.52 13.46
N PRO A 11 -15.13 2.45 13.13
CA PRO A 11 -14.87 1.13 13.72
C PRO A 11 -13.45 0.69 13.34
N TYR A 12 -12.79 -0.03 14.25
CA TYR A 12 -11.50 -0.64 13.93
C TYR A 12 -11.70 -1.67 12.81
N LEU A 13 -11.02 -1.45 11.68
CA LEU A 13 -10.89 -2.44 10.63
C LEU A 13 -9.51 -3.09 10.78
N PRO A 14 -9.41 -4.40 11.04
CA PRO A 14 -8.12 -5.08 11.10
C PRO A 14 -7.46 -5.08 9.72
N ASP A 15 -6.15 -5.30 9.66
CA ASP A 15 -5.51 -5.62 8.38
C ASP A 15 -5.97 -7.01 7.92
N ARG A 16 -6.11 -7.19 6.60
CA ARG A 16 -6.55 -8.46 6.04
C ARG A 16 -5.37 -9.42 5.93
N VAL A 17 -5.58 -10.65 6.40
CA VAL A 17 -4.63 -11.74 6.19
C VAL A 17 -4.86 -12.29 4.79
N GLU A 18 -3.80 -12.32 3.98
CA GLU A 18 -3.84 -12.66 2.57
C GLU A 18 -2.65 -13.57 2.20
N ALA A 19 -2.83 -14.37 1.17
CA ALA A 19 -1.76 -15.16 0.58
C ALA A 19 -0.95 -14.31 -0.42
N LEU A 20 0.37 -14.33 -0.25
CA LEU A 20 1.34 -13.53 -0.99
C LEU A 20 2.19 -14.40 -1.92
N GLY A 21 2.45 -13.90 -3.12
CA GLY A 21 3.36 -14.48 -4.10
C GLY A 21 2.80 -15.67 -4.88
N ASP A 22 3.72 -16.35 -5.57
CA ASP A 22 3.45 -17.37 -6.59
C ASP A 22 3.85 -18.79 -6.15
N ASN A 23 3.63 -19.12 -4.88
CA ASN A 23 3.85 -20.46 -4.32
C ASN A 23 5.33 -20.90 -4.23
N THR A 24 6.21 -19.98 -3.83
CA THR A 24 7.64 -20.28 -3.62
C THR A 24 8.17 -19.79 -2.26
N GLY A 25 7.30 -19.42 -1.32
CA GLY A 25 7.68 -19.03 0.05
C GLY A 25 8.66 -17.84 0.11
N GLN A 26 8.30 -16.77 -0.59
CA GLN A 26 9.24 -15.70 -0.98
C GLN A 26 9.28 -14.49 -0.03
N TYR A 27 8.19 -14.20 0.67
CA TYR A 27 8.06 -12.99 1.48
C TYR A 27 8.57 -13.22 2.90
N SER A 28 9.15 -12.18 3.47
CA SER A 28 9.72 -12.12 4.82
C SER A 28 9.47 -10.76 5.45
N ASP A 29 9.94 -10.56 6.68
CA ASP A 29 9.91 -9.25 7.36
C ASP A 29 10.55 -8.11 6.55
N LYS A 30 11.47 -8.45 5.64
CA LYS A 30 12.10 -7.47 4.73
C LYS A 30 11.14 -6.95 3.66
N ASP A 31 9.97 -7.54 3.52
CA ASP A 31 8.98 -7.18 2.51
C ASP A 31 7.84 -6.33 3.07
N ILE A 32 7.89 -6.00 4.36
CA ILE A 32 6.98 -5.04 4.99
C ILE A 32 7.12 -3.66 4.33
N GLY A 33 5.99 -2.99 4.12
CA GLY A 33 5.88 -1.69 3.47
C GLY A 33 5.81 -1.74 1.94
N LYS A 34 5.91 -2.92 1.31
CA LYS A 34 5.80 -3.06 -0.14
C LYS A 34 4.36 -2.96 -0.62
N ALA A 35 4.19 -2.31 -1.78
CA ALA A 35 2.90 -2.20 -2.45
C ALA A 35 2.56 -3.52 -3.17
N MET A 36 1.33 -3.98 -2.97
CA MET A 36 0.81 -5.23 -3.50
C MET A 36 -0.41 -4.96 -4.40
N LYS A 37 -0.59 -5.82 -5.40
CA LYS A 37 -1.76 -5.85 -6.30
C LYS A 37 -2.41 -7.22 -6.27
N GLN A 38 -3.69 -7.27 -6.63
CA GLN A 38 -4.39 -8.54 -6.84
C GLN A 38 -4.03 -9.11 -8.20
N ASN A 39 -3.63 -10.38 -8.23
CA ASN A 39 -3.42 -11.11 -9.48
C ASN A 39 -4.74 -11.77 -9.96
N ALA A 40 -4.71 -12.31 -11.18
CA ALA A 40 -5.89 -12.94 -11.78
C ALA A 40 -6.37 -14.21 -11.04
N ALA A 41 -5.52 -14.81 -10.21
CA ALA A 41 -5.83 -16.00 -9.41
C ALA A 41 -6.40 -15.64 -8.02
N GLY A 42 -6.49 -14.35 -7.67
CA GLY A 42 -7.01 -13.88 -6.39
C GLY A 42 -5.97 -13.79 -5.27
N TYR A 43 -4.69 -14.03 -5.56
CA TYR A 43 -3.58 -13.82 -4.62
C TYR A 43 -2.99 -12.42 -4.75
N LEU A 44 -2.15 -12.04 -3.79
CA LEU A 44 -1.43 -10.77 -3.85
C LEU A 44 -0.01 -10.96 -4.37
N GLU A 45 0.37 -10.14 -5.34
CA GLU A 45 1.72 -10.07 -5.88
C GLU A 45 2.28 -8.65 -5.77
N GLN A 46 3.61 -8.52 -5.83
CA GLN A 46 4.24 -7.20 -5.75
C GLN A 46 3.83 -6.34 -6.96
N CYS A 47 3.51 -5.07 -6.72
CA CYS A 47 3.23 -4.13 -7.80
C CYS A 47 4.47 -3.91 -8.68
N ALA A 48 4.27 -3.78 -9.99
CA ALA A 48 5.23 -3.14 -10.89
C ALA A 48 4.99 -1.62 -10.93
N SER A 49 5.93 -0.87 -11.50
CA SER A 49 5.77 0.58 -11.66
C SER A 49 4.58 0.91 -12.54
N GLY A 50 3.74 1.83 -12.09
CA GLY A 50 2.47 2.23 -12.71
C GLY A 50 1.27 1.38 -12.30
N ASP A 51 1.45 0.27 -11.58
CA ASP A 51 0.33 -0.57 -11.17
C ASP A 51 -0.51 0.09 -10.07
N GLU A 52 -1.81 -0.20 -10.08
CA GLU A 52 -2.70 0.17 -9.00
C GLU A 52 -2.35 -0.59 -7.71
N ILE A 53 -2.42 0.13 -6.59
CA ILE A 53 -2.04 -0.40 -5.28
C ILE A 53 -3.28 -0.96 -4.59
N TYR A 54 -3.37 -2.28 -4.46
CA TYR A 54 -4.39 -2.90 -3.63
C TYR A 54 -4.16 -2.58 -2.14
N GLY A 55 -2.92 -2.71 -1.67
CA GLY A 55 -2.55 -2.39 -0.30
C GLY A 55 -1.07 -2.52 -0.02
N PHE A 56 -0.70 -2.32 1.24
CA PHE A 56 0.68 -2.42 1.72
C PHE A 56 0.83 -3.54 2.73
N VAL A 57 1.93 -4.30 2.64
CA VAL A 57 2.25 -5.36 3.60
C VAL A 57 2.59 -4.74 4.96
N THR A 58 1.92 -5.16 6.03
CA THR A 58 2.15 -4.70 7.41
C THR A 58 2.84 -5.75 8.27
N ALA A 59 2.65 -7.03 7.96
CA ALA A 59 3.36 -8.14 8.59
C ALA A 59 3.44 -9.34 7.63
N VAL A 60 4.44 -10.20 7.84
CA VAL A 60 4.59 -11.46 7.13
C VAL A 60 4.80 -12.57 8.15
N GLU A 61 4.08 -13.67 7.99
CA GLU A 61 4.23 -14.85 8.82
C GLU A 61 5.42 -15.70 8.34
N PRO A 62 6.21 -16.29 9.25
CA PRO A 62 7.33 -17.14 8.88
C PRO A 62 6.87 -18.51 8.31
N ALA A 63 5.64 -18.91 8.62
CA ALA A 63 5.04 -20.13 8.09
C ALA A 63 4.39 -19.88 6.72
N THR A 64 4.39 -20.89 5.86
CA THR A 64 3.73 -20.87 4.56
C THR A 64 2.51 -21.77 4.56
N GLU A 65 1.50 -21.44 3.76
CA GLU A 65 0.32 -22.26 3.52
C GLU A 65 0.27 -22.60 2.03
N ASP A 66 0.25 -23.89 1.71
CA ASP A 66 0.31 -24.40 0.33
C ASP A 66 1.45 -23.77 -0.51
N GLY A 67 2.55 -23.43 0.16
CA GLY A 67 3.77 -22.79 -0.35
C GLY A 67 3.66 -21.29 -0.68
N HIS A 68 2.53 -20.66 -0.37
CA HIS A 68 2.38 -19.21 -0.34
C HIS A 68 2.81 -18.64 1.01
N SER A 69 3.43 -17.45 0.99
CA SER A 69 3.67 -16.70 2.22
C SER A 69 2.35 -16.10 2.70
N ILE A 70 2.09 -16.11 4.00
CA ILE A 70 0.91 -15.46 4.58
C ILE A 70 1.32 -14.10 5.14
N GLY A 71 0.56 -13.05 4.86
CA GLY A 71 0.86 -11.72 5.37
C GLY A 71 -0.38 -10.90 5.66
N SER A 72 -0.20 -9.92 6.55
CA SER A 72 -1.21 -8.90 6.81
C SER A 72 -1.04 -7.75 5.83
N VAL A 73 -2.14 -7.34 5.21
CA VAL A 73 -2.16 -6.27 4.20
C VAL A 73 -3.18 -5.20 4.56
N SER A 74 -2.69 -3.97 4.66
CA SER A 74 -3.48 -2.78 4.86
C SER A 74 -4.12 -2.36 3.54
N CYS A 75 -5.38 -2.76 3.35
CA CYS A 75 -6.11 -2.60 2.09
C CYS A 75 -7.56 -2.13 2.24
N ASP A 76 -8.02 -1.81 3.45
CA ASP A 76 -9.36 -1.29 3.67
C ASP A 76 -9.42 0.24 3.58
N VAL A 77 -10.63 0.77 3.36
CA VAL A 77 -10.87 2.21 3.30
C VAL A 77 -10.44 2.92 4.59
N ASN A 78 -9.92 4.14 4.46
CA ASN A 78 -9.35 4.95 5.55
C ASN A 78 -8.08 4.39 6.20
N LYS A 79 -7.53 3.27 5.72
CA LYS A 79 -6.21 2.82 6.13
C LYS A 79 -5.14 3.77 5.64
N GLU A 80 -4.11 3.94 6.45
CA GLU A 80 -2.99 4.81 6.15
C GLU A 80 -1.70 3.99 6.00
N ALA A 81 -0.82 4.45 5.13
CA ALA A 81 0.48 3.85 4.90
C ALA A 81 1.51 4.92 4.60
N TYR A 82 2.73 4.74 5.11
CA TYR A 82 3.87 5.54 4.67
C TYR A 82 4.41 4.99 3.35
N ALA A 83 4.78 5.91 2.47
CA ALA A 83 5.40 5.63 1.19
C ALA A 83 6.45 6.69 0.87
N VAL A 84 7.20 6.46 -0.21
CA VAL A 84 8.23 7.37 -0.70
C VAL A 84 7.78 7.98 -2.03
N ASP A 85 7.81 9.30 -2.13
CA ASP A 85 7.61 10.01 -3.40
C ASP A 85 8.84 9.80 -4.29
N GLU A 86 8.74 8.90 -5.26
CA GLU A 86 9.88 8.51 -6.09
C GLU A 86 10.40 9.67 -6.95
N VAL A 87 9.50 10.47 -7.50
CA VAL A 87 9.82 11.52 -8.48
C VAL A 87 9.96 12.90 -7.83
N GLY A 88 9.27 13.10 -6.70
CA GLY A 88 9.13 14.40 -6.09
C GLY A 88 7.93 15.18 -6.67
N GLY A 89 7.39 16.08 -5.86
CA GLY A 89 6.29 16.96 -6.25
C GLY A 89 4.89 16.37 -6.05
N LEU A 90 4.72 15.25 -5.33
CA LEU A 90 3.41 14.84 -4.87
C LEU A 90 2.79 15.93 -3.98
N THR A 91 1.50 16.16 -4.17
CA THR A 91 0.73 17.16 -3.42
C THR A 91 -0.40 16.49 -2.66
N ARG A 92 -0.85 17.10 -1.55
CA ARG A 92 -2.00 16.58 -0.79
C ARG A 92 -3.23 16.47 -1.69
N GLY A 93 -3.93 15.34 -1.60
CA GLY A 93 -5.08 14.99 -2.43
C GLY A 93 -4.72 14.36 -3.78
N ALA A 94 -3.45 14.34 -4.17
CA ALA A 94 -3.02 13.63 -5.37
C ALA A 94 -3.26 12.12 -5.19
N ARG A 95 -3.73 11.48 -6.26
CA ARG A 95 -3.82 10.02 -6.33
C ARG A 95 -2.47 9.44 -6.70
N VAL A 96 -2.18 8.26 -6.16
CA VAL A 96 -0.90 7.59 -6.40
C VAL A 96 -1.09 6.18 -6.94
N VAL A 97 -0.11 5.74 -7.71
CA VAL A 97 0.10 4.35 -8.15
C VAL A 97 1.49 3.91 -7.71
N ALA A 98 1.76 2.61 -7.82
CA ALA A 98 3.05 2.06 -7.46
C ALA A 98 4.17 2.68 -8.32
N GLY A 99 5.28 3.01 -7.67
CA GLY A 99 6.53 3.38 -8.33
C GLY A 99 7.39 2.15 -8.64
N THR A 100 8.68 2.38 -8.86
CA THR A 100 9.67 1.33 -9.07
C THR A 100 9.73 0.40 -7.85
N PRO A 101 9.43 -0.91 -8.01
CA PRO A 101 9.40 -1.82 -6.87
C PRO A 101 10.80 -2.10 -6.33
N THR A 102 10.92 -2.08 -5.01
CA THR A 102 12.10 -2.60 -4.32
C THR A 102 12.12 -4.12 -4.42
N ALA A 103 13.25 -4.69 -4.85
CA ALA A 103 13.39 -6.14 -5.00
C ALA A 103 12.94 -6.91 -3.75
N LEU A 104 12.29 -8.05 -3.96
CA LEU A 104 11.90 -8.99 -2.90
C LEU A 104 13.10 -9.33 -1.99
N GLY A 105 12.85 -9.46 -0.68
CA GLY A 105 13.90 -9.73 0.32
C GLY A 105 14.81 -8.54 0.64
N THR A 106 14.55 -7.37 0.05
CA THR A 106 15.22 -6.10 0.40
C THR A 106 14.25 -5.19 1.16
N ALA A 107 14.70 -4.71 2.33
CA ALA A 107 13.90 -3.88 3.23
C ALA A 107 13.58 -2.50 2.63
N THR A 108 12.35 -2.03 2.89
CA THR A 108 11.84 -0.70 2.52
C THR A 108 11.41 0.05 3.79
N PRO A 109 12.36 0.57 4.59
CA PRO A 109 12.07 1.13 5.90
C PRO A 109 11.16 2.37 5.85
N ASP A 110 11.19 3.12 4.74
CA ASP A 110 10.39 4.33 4.54
C ASP A 110 9.09 4.06 3.76
N GLY A 111 8.81 2.80 3.44
CA GLY A 111 7.66 2.36 2.64
C GLY A 111 7.99 2.18 1.15
N GLY A 112 7.02 1.68 0.40
CA GLY A 112 7.15 1.47 -1.04
C GLY A 112 7.21 2.80 -1.81
N ASN A 113 7.91 2.77 -2.95
CA ASN A 113 7.93 3.90 -3.88
C ASN A 113 6.55 4.10 -4.52
N VAL A 114 6.14 5.36 -4.65
CA VAL A 114 4.89 5.74 -5.31
C VAL A 114 5.11 6.92 -6.25
N ILE A 115 4.26 6.99 -7.28
CA ILE A 115 4.25 8.07 -8.27
C ILE A 115 2.81 8.58 -8.45
N ALA A 116 2.67 9.78 -9.00
CA ALA A 116 1.36 10.33 -9.31
C ALA A 116 0.59 9.45 -10.31
N ALA A 117 -0.68 9.17 -10.00
CA ALA A 117 -1.55 8.42 -10.90
C ALA A 117 -1.86 9.25 -12.16
N SER A 118 -1.66 8.67 -13.33
CA SER A 118 -2.05 9.27 -14.62
C SER A 118 -3.53 9.02 -14.97
N ALA A 119 -4.15 8.00 -14.38
CA ALA A 119 -5.54 7.62 -14.62
C ALA A 119 -6.50 8.21 -13.57
N ALA A 120 -7.62 8.77 -14.04
CA ALA A 120 -8.63 9.41 -13.20
C ALA A 120 -9.56 8.42 -12.47
N THR A 121 -9.52 7.13 -12.81
CA THR A 121 -10.41 6.12 -12.23
C THR A 121 -9.60 4.89 -11.85
N ALA A 122 -9.53 4.62 -10.56
CA ALA A 122 -8.78 3.53 -9.94
C ALA A 122 -9.74 2.82 -8.98
N VAL A 123 -9.76 1.48 -8.98
CA VAL A 123 -10.63 0.66 -8.11
C VAL A 123 -10.14 0.66 -6.65
N HIS A 124 -8.84 0.79 -6.46
CA HIS A 124 -8.10 0.86 -5.20
C HIS A 124 -7.29 2.17 -5.16
N ALA A 125 -8.00 3.28 -5.09
CA ALA A 125 -7.38 4.59 -5.04
C ALA A 125 -6.72 4.86 -3.67
N TRP A 126 -5.47 5.32 -3.72
CA TRP A 126 -4.75 5.89 -2.58
C TRP A 126 -4.51 7.37 -2.84
N ILE A 127 -4.76 8.19 -1.83
CA ILE A 127 -4.52 9.64 -1.90
C ILE A 127 -3.45 10.06 -0.90
N VAL A 128 -2.69 11.09 -1.26
CA VAL A 128 -1.73 11.73 -0.36
C VAL A 128 -2.49 12.57 0.68
N VAL A 129 -2.31 12.27 1.96
CA VAL A 129 -2.87 13.05 3.07
C VAL A 129 -1.89 14.11 3.54
N GLU A 130 -0.60 13.73 3.60
CA GLU A 130 0.47 14.58 4.08
C GLU A 130 1.76 14.28 3.32
N THR A 131 2.57 15.32 3.14
CA THR A 131 3.91 15.24 2.54
C THR A 131 4.89 15.73 3.59
N TYR A 132 6.01 15.01 3.75
CA TYR A 132 7.09 15.37 4.68
C TYR A 132 8.27 16.02 3.95
N GLY A 133 7.94 16.84 2.95
CA GLY A 133 8.87 17.40 1.99
C GLY A 133 8.20 17.62 0.64
N GLY A 134 9.00 17.62 -0.42
CA GLY A 134 8.54 17.79 -1.80
C GLY A 134 9.59 17.45 -2.86
N ALA A 135 10.74 16.91 -2.46
CA ALA A 135 11.76 16.40 -3.35
C ALA A 135 11.59 14.88 -3.55
N ALA A 136 12.23 14.36 -4.59
CA ALA A 136 12.33 12.92 -4.82
C ALA A 136 12.98 12.22 -3.60
N GLY A 137 12.39 11.11 -3.16
CA GLY A 137 12.81 10.35 -2.00
C GLY A 137 12.19 10.80 -0.69
N ASP A 138 11.41 11.89 -0.66
CA ASP A 138 10.74 12.33 0.56
C ASP A 138 9.56 11.42 0.92
N ARG A 139 9.30 11.29 2.22
CA ARG A 139 8.18 10.48 2.71
C ARG A 139 6.85 11.18 2.51
N VAL A 140 5.84 10.37 2.23
CA VAL A 140 4.44 10.78 2.13
C VAL A 140 3.55 9.85 2.96
N LEU A 141 2.48 10.41 3.52
CA LEU A 141 1.42 9.64 4.16
C LEU A 141 0.27 9.48 3.16
N LEU A 142 -0.08 8.24 2.88
CA LEU A 142 -1.18 7.87 2.00
C LEU A 142 -2.38 7.43 2.82
N ARG A 143 -3.57 7.60 2.26
CA ARG A 143 -4.82 7.03 2.77
C ARG A 143 -5.62 6.39 1.65
N LYS A 144 -6.16 5.20 1.90
CA LYS A 144 -7.05 4.53 0.97
C LYS A 144 -8.43 5.18 0.97
N VAL A 145 -8.98 5.42 -0.22
CA VAL A 145 -10.29 6.06 -0.45
C VAL A 145 -11.23 5.22 -1.29
#